data_AF-L8LWH8-F1
#
_entry.id   AF-L8LWH8-F1
#
_cell.length_a   1.000
_cell.length_b   1.000
_cell.length_c   1.000
_cell.angle_alpha   90.00
_cell.angle_beta   90.00
_cell.angle_gamma   90.00
#
_symmetry.space_group_name_H-M   'P 1'
#
loop_
_entity.id
_entity.type
_entity.pdbx_description
1 polymer ?
#
loop_
_entity_poly.entity_id
_entity_poly.type
_entity_poly.pdbx_seq_one_letter_code
_entity_poly.pdbx_strand_id
1 'polypeptide(L)'
;MISESRKKINIFGAIALPLLLNIAAIPATSQSLQSLSLNDRNHDTGEIYNQQLASANVGKFQLIYEPNTQHNSTKQLLQNSGLFERVVNNLNSQNLNLPVDIPVVFSDCGRANAFYIPLKKEIVMCYELFPRVAQTLTETYSTQEEVELNSMLVLVFVLYHEAGHALTDVLQLAVTGKEEDAVDDFASILLLNENDSIADRIILNSSIFFFANSADIYWDEHSFGKQRFYNMICLLYGKSPDKYASLKSDLEGRADRCHNEYQQKLSSWQRLLAPHSLNDSPSSQTSGSHDGIRW
;
A
#
# COMPACT_ATOMS: atom_id res chain seq x y z
N MET A 1 -6.65 -33.53 4.64
CA MET A 1 -6.07 -32.18 4.83
C MET A 1 -4.78 -31.91 4.02
N ILE A 2 -4.25 -32.85 3.23
CA ILE A 2 -3.01 -32.65 2.42
C ILE A 2 -3.31 -32.20 0.96
N SER A 3 -4.58 -32.22 0.52
CA SER A 3 -4.95 -31.96 -0.89
C SER A 3 -5.22 -30.49 -1.23
N GLU A 4 -5.62 -29.64 -0.27
CA GLU A 4 -5.80 -28.20 -0.52
C GLU A 4 -4.46 -27.45 -0.58
N SER A 5 -3.48 -27.84 0.24
CA SER A 5 -2.15 -27.25 0.27
C SER A 5 -1.41 -27.46 -1.07
N ARG A 6 -1.55 -28.64 -1.69
CA ARG A 6 -0.99 -28.91 -3.03
C ARG A 6 -1.68 -28.14 -4.16
N LYS A 7 -2.97 -27.80 -4.01
CA LYS A 7 -3.69 -26.95 -4.97
C LYS A 7 -3.26 -25.49 -4.87
N LYS A 8 -2.98 -24.96 -3.67
CA LYS A 8 -2.36 -23.64 -3.48
C LYS A 8 -0.99 -23.57 -4.17
N ILE A 9 -0.13 -24.58 -3.96
CA ILE A 9 1.21 -24.68 -4.58
C ILE A 9 1.15 -24.65 -6.12
N ASN A 10 0.18 -25.30 -6.75
CA ASN A 10 0.03 -25.29 -8.22
C ASN A 10 -0.47 -23.94 -8.78
N ILE A 11 -1.21 -23.15 -8.00
CA ILE A 11 -1.62 -21.80 -8.39
C ILE A 11 -0.45 -20.83 -8.28
N PHE A 12 0.36 -20.93 -7.22
CA PHE A 12 1.62 -20.19 -7.08
C PHE A 12 2.61 -20.49 -8.23
N GLY A 13 2.72 -21.77 -8.63
CA GLY A 13 3.58 -22.19 -9.74
C GLY A 13 3.08 -21.79 -11.14
N ALA A 14 1.78 -21.55 -11.33
CA ALA A 14 1.21 -21.23 -12.64
C ALA A 14 0.99 -19.72 -12.87
N ILE A 15 0.57 -18.97 -11.84
CA ILE A 15 0.19 -17.54 -11.95
C ILE A 15 1.37 -16.61 -11.62
N ALA A 16 2.21 -16.98 -10.65
CA ALA A 16 3.22 -16.06 -10.11
C ALA A 16 4.65 -16.37 -10.57
N LEU A 17 4.95 -17.60 -11.01
CA LEU A 17 6.33 -18.06 -11.25
C LEU A 17 7.12 -17.25 -12.29
N PRO A 18 6.58 -16.82 -13.45
CA PRO A 18 7.34 -16.03 -14.42
C PRO A 18 7.63 -14.60 -13.94
N LEU A 19 6.69 -14.01 -13.19
CA LEU A 19 6.81 -12.64 -12.67
C LEU A 19 7.69 -12.61 -11.41
N LEU A 20 7.57 -13.61 -10.54
CA LEU A 20 8.42 -13.82 -9.37
C LEU A 20 9.88 -14.10 -9.75
N LEU A 21 10.14 -14.86 -10.82
CA LEU A 21 11.52 -15.11 -11.30
C LEU A 21 12.22 -13.83 -11.79
N ASN A 22 11.50 -12.92 -12.46
CA ASN A 22 12.07 -11.65 -12.91
C ASN A 22 12.28 -10.64 -11.76
N ILE A 23 11.47 -10.71 -10.70
CA ILE A 23 11.55 -9.80 -9.55
C ILE A 23 12.55 -10.31 -8.51
N ALA A 24 12.61 -11.61 -8.23
CA ALA A 24 13.64 -12.22 -7.38
C ALA A 24 15.06 -12.04 -7.94
N ALA A 25 15.20 -11.80 -9.25
CA ALA A 25 16.48 -11.51 -9.89
C ALA A 25 17.01 -10.08 -9.63
N ILE A 26 16.20 -9.17 -9.07
CA ILE A 26 16.65 -7.82 -8.69
C ILE A 26 17.13 -7.89 -7.23
N PRO A 27 18.44 -7.76 -6.95
CA PRO A 27 18.95 -7.81 -5.59
C PRO A 27 18.42 -6.63 -4.80
N ALA A 28 17.71 -6.93 -3.73
CA ALA A 28 17.06 -5.93 -2.91
C ALA A 28 17.93 -5.71 -1.66
N THR A 29 18.99 -4.90 -1.83
CA THR A 29 19.97 -4.61 -0.77
C THR A 29 19.44 -3.52 0.17
N SER A 30 20.06 -3.30 1.33
CA SER A 30 19.75 -2.15 2.21
C SER A 30 19.83 -0.77 1.51
N GLN A 31 20.60 -0.65 0.41
CA GLN A 31 20.59 0.53 -0.46
C GLN A 31 19.29 0.67 -1.26
N SER A 32 18.57 -0.42 -1.57
CA SER A 32 17.27 -0.38 -2.26
C SER A 32 16.15 0.24 -1.42
N LEU A 33 16.23 0.13 -0.08
CA LEU A 33 15.33 0.84 0.83
C LEU A 33 15.58 2.34 0.85
N GLN A 34 16.83 2.76 0.73
CA GLN A 34 17.20 4.18 0.59
C GLN A 34 16.77 4.74 -0.77
N SER A 35 16.68 3.90 -1.80
CA SER A 35 16.13 4.26 -3.10
C SER A 35 14.63 3.99 -3.25
N LEU A 36 13.88 3.75 -2.16
CA LEU A 36 12.41 3.85 -2.21
C LEU A 36 12.08 5.29 -2.58
N SER A 37 11.94 5.53 -3.87
CA SER A 37 11.46 6.79 -4.41
C SER A 37 9.94 6.81 -4.26
N LEU A 38 9.50 6.93 -3.00
CA LEU A 38 8.16 7.40 -2.68
C LEU A 38 8.12 8.89 -3.05
N ASN A 39 8.14 9.19 -4.35
CA ASN A 39 8.16 10.55 -4.92
C ASN A 39 9.15 11.52 -4.26
N ASP A 40 10.40 11.09 -4.04
CA ASP A 40 11.43 11.98 -3.52
C ASP A 40 11.96 12.89 -4.65
N ARG A 41 11.26 14.00 -4.89
CA ARG A 41 11.75 15.12 -5.70
C ARG A 41 11.86 16.42 -4.90
N ASN A 42 12.01 16.36 -3.58
CA ASN A 42 12.02 17.57 -2.76
C ASN A 42 12.90 17.42 -1.50
N HIS A 43 14.14 16.98 -1.68
CA HIS A 43 15.15 17.02 -0.61
C HIS A 43 15.57 18.48 -0.24
N ASP A 44 15.29 19.46 -1.09
CA ASP A 44 15.70 20.87 -0.89
C ASP A 44 14.56 21.83 -0.48
N THR A 45 13.29 21.42 -0.49
CA THR A 45 12.16 22.31 -0.13
C THR A 45 11.60 22.04 1.28
N GLY A 46 12.07 21.00 1.97
CA GLY A 46 11.56 20.59 3.27
C GLY A 46 11.76 21.64 4.37
N GLU A 47 12.82 22.45 4.33
CA GLU A 47 13.05 23.48 5.35
C GLU A 47 12.19 24.74 5.14
N ILE A 48 11.90 25.12 3.89
CA ILE A 48 11.15 26.34 3.59
C ILE A 48 9.63 26.11 3.74
N TYR A 49 9.13 24.92 3.40
CA TYR A 49 7.70 24.61 3.49
C TYR A 49 7.22 24.38 4.94
N ASN A 50 8.07 23.81 5.79
CA ASN A 50 7.80 23.60 7.21
C ASN A 50 7.58 24.92 7.98
N GLN A 51 8.11 26.05 7.48
CA GLN A 51 7.90 27.36 8.09
C GLN A 51 6.54 27.98 7.73
N GLN A 52 5.93 27.60 6.61
CA GLN A 52 4.67 28.18 6.13
C GLN A 52 3.45 27.42 6.65
N LEU A 53 3.54 26.09 6.80
CA LEU A 53 2.50 25.23 7.39
C LEU A 53 2.37 25.33 8.92
N ALA A 54 3.38 25.86 9.61
CA ALA A 54 3.32 26.11 11.05
C ALA A 54 2.26 27.16 11.47
N SER A 55 1.57 27.79 10.50
CA SER A 55 0.60 28.86 10.71
C SER A 55 -0.88 28.48 10.49
N ALA A 56 -1.18 27.23 10.10
CA ALA A 56 -2.54 26.72 9.99
C ALA A 56 -2.64 25.37 10.74
N ASN A 57 -3.72 25.16 11.52
CA ASN A 57 -4.01 23.91 12.23
C ASN A 57 -4.36 22.76 11.26
N VAL A 58 -3.45 22.41 10.35
CA VAL A 58 -3.61 21.28 9.45
C VAL A 58 -3.06 20.04 10.15
N GLY A 59 -3.90 19.02 10.28
CA GLY A 59 -3.51 17.74 10.84
C GLY A 59 -2.50 17.00 9.96
N LYS A 60 -1.78 16.06 10.57
CA LYS A 60 -0.79 15.21 9.89
C LYS A 60 -0.86 13.76 10.36
N PHE A 61 -0.35 12.86 9.52
CA PHE A 61 -0.01 11.50 9.94
C PHE A 61 1.20 11.54 10.88
N GLN A 62 1.12 10.84 12.02
CA GLN A 62 2.16 10.86 13.06
C GLN A 62 2.61 9.45 13.40
N LEU A 63 3.84 9.08 13.05
CA LEU A 63 4.38 7.75 13.35
C LEU A 63 4.75 7.61 14.82
N ILE A 64 4.26 6.56 15.47
CA ILE A 64 4.51 6.24 16.88
C ILE A 64 4.85 4.75 16.99
N TYR A 65 5.94 4.42 17.69
CA TYR A 65 6.29 3.05 18.05
C TYR A 65 6.16 2.84 19.56
N GLU A 66 5.05 2.23 19.99
CA GLU A 66 4.81 1.99 21.42
C GLU A 66 5.85 1.02 22.02
N PRO A 67 6.07 1.08 23.34
CA PRO A 67 6.76 0.03 24.06
C PRO A 67 6.12 -1.33 23.78
N ASN A 68 6.94 -2.37 23.67
CA ASN A 68 6.47 -3.73 23.49
C ASN A 68 7.20 -4.65 24.47
N THR A 69 6.61 -5.82 24.72
CA THR A 69 7.21 -6.84 25.59
C THR A 69 7.62 -8.09 24.83
N GLN A 70 7.00 -8.36 23.67
CA GLN A 70 7.16 -9.63 22.96
C GLN A 70 7.84 -9.48 21.59
N HIS A 71 7.74 -8.31 20.95
CA HIS A 71 8.13 -8.13 19.55
C HIS A 71 9.30 -7.14 19.38
N ASN A 72 10.26 -7.15 20.30
CA ASN A 72 11.33 -6.15 20.31
C ASN A 72 12.23 -6.24 19.07
N SER A 73 12.47 -7.44 18.54
CA SER A 73 13.20 -7.63 17.29
C SER A 73 12.46 -7.01 16.09
N THR A 74 11.15 -7.25 15.97
CA THR A 74 10.31 -6.64 14.94
C THR A 74 10.30 -5.12 15.08
N LYS A 75 10.08 -4.58 16.28
CA LYS A 75 10.15 -3.13 16.51
C LYS A 75 11.48 -2.56 16.04
N GLN A 76 12.60 -3.14 16.48
CA GLN A 76 13.93 -2.68 16.10
C GLN A 76 14.17 -2.76 14.59
N LEU A 77 13.73 -3.84 13.94
CA LEU A 77 13.82 -3.99 12.49
C LEU A 77 13.07 -2.86 11.76
N LEU A 78 11.80 -2.62 12.13
CA LEU A 78 10.97 -1.57 11.53
C LEU A 78 11.56 -0.19 11.76
N GLN A 79 11.97 0.14 12.98
CA GLN A 79 12.60 1.42 13.32
C GLN A 79 13.93 1.63 12.58
N ASN A 80 14.80 0.62 12.55
CA ASN A 80 16.12 0.74 11.91
C ASN A 80 16.03 0.84 10.38
N SER A 81 14.95 0.35 9.77
CA SER A 81 14.72 0.45 8.33
C SER A 81 14.50 1.90 7.85
N GLY A 82 14.00 2.78 8.74
CA GLY A 82 13.54 4.13 8.42
C GLY A 82 12.39 4.17 7.40
N LEU A 83 11.80 3.02 7.05
CA LEU A 83 10.86 2.90 5.93
C LEU A 83 9.53 3.57 6.26
N PHE A 84 8.99 3.34 7.45
CA PHE A 84 7.67 3.86 7.82
C PHE A 84 7.69 5.37 8.08
N GLU A 85 8.84 5.93 8.47
CA GLU A 85 9.08 7.37 8.51
C GLU A 85 8.95 7.94 7.09
N ARG A 86 9.57 7.30 6.08
CA ARG A 86 9.43 7.72 4.67
C ARG A 86 8.00 7.57 4.16
N VAL A 87 7.30 6.50 4.53
CA VAL A 87 5.90 6.29 4.14
C VAL A 87 4.98 7.36 4.76
N VAL A 88 5.11 7.63 6.06
CA VAL A 88 4.31 8.68 6.73
C VAL A 88 4.65 10.07 6.18
N ASN A 89 5.93 10.34 5.88
CA ASN A 89 6.32 11.58 5.22
C ASN A 89 5.72 11.69 3.80
N ASN A 90 5.65 10.60 3.04
CA ASN A 90 5.02 10.59 1.73
C ASN A 90 3.51 10.84 1.81
N LEU A 91 2.82 10.26 2.81
CA LEU A 91 1.41 10.56 3.09
C LEU A 91 1.21 12.04 3.42
N ASN A 92 2.09 12.62 4.24
CA ASN A 92 2.03 14.04 4.59
C ASN A 92 2.39 14.96 3.41
N SER A 93 3.24 14.51 2.47
CA SER A 93 3.58 15.29 1.26
C SER A 93 2.47 15.34 0.21
N GLN A 94 1.34 14.66 0.47
CA GLN A 94 0.14 14.73 -0.37
C GLN A 94 -0.63 16.05 -0.22
N ASN A 95 -0.18 16.96 0.64
CA ASN A 95 -0.76 18.30 0.82
C ASN A 95 -2.28 18.31 1.08
N LEU A 96 -2.80 17.32 1.82
CA LEU A 96 -4.20 17.29 2.22
C LEU A 96 -4.45 18.19 3.44
N ASN A 97 -5.55 18.93 3.42
CA ASN A 97 -6.06 19.73 4.53
C ASN A 97 -6.78 18.83 5.54
N LEU A 98 -6.02 18.05 6.30
CA LEU A 98 -6.58 17.15 7.30
C LEU A 98 -7.14 17.96 8.49
N PRO A 99 -8.37 17.69 8.94
CA PRO A 99 -8.97 18.41 10.06
C PRO A 99 -8.42 18.01 11.43
N VAL A 100 -7.73 16.86 11.51
CA VAL A 100 -7.19 16.28 12.73
C VAL A 100 -5.87 15.56 12.43
N ASP A 101 -5.03 15.42 13.45
CA ASP A 101 -3.88 14.51 13.41
C ASP A 101 -4.34 13.06 13.38
N ILE A 102 -3.60 12.22 12.64
CA ILE A 102 -3.87 10.79 12.49
C ILE A 102 -2.64 10.01 12.99
N PRO A 103 -2.65 9.51 14.23
CA PRO A 103 -1.56 8.68 14.72
C PRO A 103 -1.47 7.36 13.94
N VAL A 104 -0.25 6.95 13.58
CA VAL A 104 0.11 5.65 13.01
C VAL A 104 0.91 4.92 14.07
N VAL A 105 0.27 4.01 14.78
CA VAL A 105 0.78 3.42 16.02
C VAL A 105 1.17 1.97 15.80
N PHE A 106 2.46 1.67 15.97
CA PHE A 106 2.94 0.30 16.05
C PHE A 106 2.92 -0.20 17.50
N SER A 107 2.18 -1.27 17.79
CA SER A 107 1.96 -1.79 19.15
C SER A 107 1.78 -3.31 19.23
N ASP A 108 1.87 -3.88 20.44
CA ASP A 108 1.52 -5.28 20.71
C ASP A 108 -0.02 -5.40 20.76
N CYS A 109 -0.61 -6.22 19.88
CA CYS A 109 -2.08 -6.36 19.79
C CYS A 109 -2.61 -7.70 20.30
N GLY A 110 -1.74 -8.71 20.46
CA GLY A 110 -2.13 -10.10 20.70
C GLY A 110 -2.67 -10.83 19.46
N ARG A 111 -2.63 -10.20 18.27
CA ARG A 111 -3.05 -10.78 16.99
C ARG A 111 -2.34 -10.10 15.82
N ALA A 112 -2.03 -10.86 14.78
CA ALA A 112 -1.48 -10.34 13.53
C ALA A 112 -2.55 -9.58 12.75
N ASN A 113 -2.60 -8.25 12.89
CA ASN A 113 -3.57 -7.41 12.21
C ASN A 113 -3.07 -5.97 11.98
N ALA A 114 -3.84 -5.19 11.23
CA ALA A 114 -3.83 -3.74 11.23
C ALA A 114 -5.28 -3.25 11.18
N PHE A 115 -5.55 -2.04 11.67
CA PHE A 115 -6.89 -1.46 11.63
C PHE A 115 -6.87 0.03 11.95
N TYR A 116 -7.77 0.77 11.31
CA TYR A 116 -8.15 2.11 11.70
C TYR A 116 -9.22 2.12 12.81
N ILE A 117 -9.09 3.02 13.79
CA ILE A 117 -10.03 3.23 14.89
C ILE A 117 -10.75 4.58 14.71
N PRO A 118 -12.00 4.60 14.18
CA PRO A 118 -12.74 5.85 13.92
C PRO A 118 -12.93 6.77 15.13
N LEU A 119 -13.10 6.19 16.33
CA LEU A 119 -13.30 6.97 17.56
C LEU A 119 -12.04 7.71 18.02
N LYS A 120 -10.86 7.18 17.68
CA LYS A 120 -9.56 7.78 18.05
C LYS A 120 -8.89 8.50 16.88
N LYS A 121 -9.38 8.29 15.65
CA LYS A 121 -8.74 8.72 14.40
C LYS A 121 -7.30 8.20 14.30
N GLU A 122 -7.11 6.94 14.67
CA GLU A 122 -5.80 6.30 14.88
C GLU A 122 -5.69 5.04 14.02
N ILE A 123 -4.59 4.88 13.31
CA ILE A 123 -4.21 3.66 12.60
C ILE A 123 -3.33 2.84 13.53
N VAL A 124 -3.68 1.57 13.75
CA VAL A 124 -2.89 0.62 14.54
C VAL A 124 -2.29 -0.43 13.62
N MET A 125 -0.96 -0.57 13.69
CA MET A 125 -0.15 -1.56 12.98
C MET A 125 0.41 -2.55 14.01
N CYS A 126 -0.17 -3.74 14.13
CA CYS A 126 0.26 -4.70 15.14
C CYS A 126 1.64 -5.28 14.81
N TYR A 127 2.56 -5.33 15.77
CA TYR A 127 3.89 -5.92 15.55
C TYR A 127 3.80 -7.38 15.08
N GLU A 128 2.77 -8.11 15.50
CA GLU A 128 2.48 -9.49 15.11
C GLU A 128 2.24 -9.67 13.59
N LEU A 129 1.88 -8.61 12.87
CA LEU A 129 1.60 -8.68 11.43
C LEU A 129 2.87 -9.00 10.63
N PHE A 130 4.01 -8.41 10.99
CA PHE A 130 5.27 -8.64 10.30
C PHE A 130 5.69 -10.13 10.24
N PRO A 131 5.80 -10.87 11.36
CA PRO A 131 6.17 -12.28 11.30
C PRO A 131 5.13 -13.14 10.57
N ARG A 132 3.84 -12.76 10.59
CA ARG A 132 2.79 -13.44 9.81
C ARG A 132 3.00 -13.29 8.30
N VAL A 133 3.32 -12.07 7.86
CA VAL A 133 3.67 -11.80 6.46
C VAL A 133 4.95 -12.53 6.09
N ALA A 134 6.00 -12.44 6.92
CA ALA A 134 7.28 -13.10 6.68
C ALA A 134 7.11 -14.60 6.50
N GLN A 135 6.34 -15.26 7.37
CA GLN A 135 6.00 -16.67 7.23
C GLN A 135 5.39 -16.99 5.86
N THR A 136 4.47 -16.15 5.37
CA THR A 136 3.84 -16.34 4.05
C THR A 136 4.87 -16.21 2.92
N LEU A 137 5.75 -15.22 3.01
CA LEU A 137 6.71 -14.90 1.95
C LEU A 137 7.92 -15.84 1.90
N THR A 138 8.14 -16.70 2.90
CA THR A 138 9.13 -17.80 2.82
C THR A 138 8.84 -18.81 1.71
N GLU A 139 7.59 -18.90 1.22
CA GLU A 139 7.25 -19.75 0.07
C GLU A 139 7.71 -19.12 -1.26
N THR A 140 7.97 -17.82 -1.27
CA THR A 140 8.31 -17.02 -2.45
C THR A 140 9.80 -16.66 -2.51
N TYR A 141 10.38 -16.31 -1.36
CA TYR A 141 11.78 -15.86 -1.25
C TYR A 141 12.62 -16.85 -0.46
N SER A 142 13.88 -16.98 -0.86
CA SER A 142 14.78 -18.02 -0.32
C SER A 142 15.74 -17.49 0.76
N THR A 143 16.03 -16.18 0.75
CA THR A 143 16.94 -15.57 1.72
C THR A 143 16.17 -14.79 2.80
N GLN A 144 16.75 -14.72 3.99
CA GLN A 144 16.17 -13.98 5.12
C GLN A 144 16.03 -12.48 4.80
N GLU A 145 17.04 -11.88 4.14
CA GLU A 145 17.03 -10.46 3.75
C GLU A 145 15.88 -10.15 2.79
N GLU A 146 15.65 -11.01 1.78
CA GLU A 146 14.51 -10.86 0.87
C GLU A 146 13.18 -11.00 1.60
N VAL A 147 13.03 -12.00 2.48
CA VAL A 147 11.79 -12.19 3.24
C VAL A 147 11.51 -10.96 4.11
N GLU A 148 12.51 -10.45 4.84
CA GLU A 148 12.35 -9.29 5.71
C GLU A 148 11.95 -8.04 4.93
N LEU A 149 12.68 -7.74 3.84
CA LEU A 149 12.38 -6.59 3.00
C LEU A 149 10.99 -6.67 2.40
N ASN A 150 10.68 -7.78 1.71
CA ASN A 150 9.42 -7.92 1.01
C ASN A 150 8.24 -7.99 2.00
N SER A 151 8.47 -8.43 3.24
CA SER A 151 7.46 -8.37 4.31
C SER A 151 7.18 -6.94 4.74
N MET A 152 8.22 -6.11 4.90
CA MET A 152 8.02 -4.69 5.17
C MET A 152 7.24 -4.00 4.05
N LEU A 153 7.48 -4.37 2.78
CA LEU A 153 6.73 -3.84 1.64
C LEU A 153 5.23 -4.19 1.69
N VAL A 154 4.85 -5.37 2.15
CA VAL A 154 3.42 -5.69 2.39
C VAL A 154 2.84 -4.83 3.50
N LEU A 155 3.59 -4.59 4.59
CA LEU A 155 3.14 -3.68 5.65
C LEU A 155 2.97 -2.24 5.15
N VAL A 156 3.77 -1.80 4.16
CA VAL A 156 3.56 -0.52 3.49
C VAL A 156 2.18 -0.49 2.80
N PHE A 157 1.83 -1.52 2.03
CA PHE A 157 0.49 -1.60 1.42
C PHE A 157 -0.61 -1.54 2.48
N VAL A 158 -0.49 -2.33 3.54
CA VAL A 158 -1.48 -2.36 4.62
C VAL A 158 -1.63 -0.99 5.28
N LEU A 159 -0.52 -0.27 5.52
CA LEU A 159 -0.60 1.09 6.07
C LEU A 159 -1.34 2.05 5.12
N TYR A 160 -1.12 1.97 3.81
CA TYR A 160 -1.88 2.78 2.85
C TYR A 160 -3.37 2.40 2.80
N HIS A 161 -3.69 1.12 2.96
CA HIS A 161 -5.07 0.65 3.08
C HIS A 161 -5.75 1.27 4.31
N GLU A 162 -5.12 1.21 5.49
CA GLU A 162 -5.65 1.85 6.70
C GLU A 162 -5.70 3.39 6.60
N ALA A 163 -4.77 3.99 5.87
CA ALA A 163 -4.83 5.42 5.55
C ALA A 163 -6.04 5.74 4.66
N GLY A 164 -6.46 4.84 3.77
CA GLY A 164 -7.70 4.97 3.00
C GLY A 164 -8.94 5.05 3.89
N HIS A 165 -9.04 4.19 4.91
CA HIS A 165 -10.12 4.28 5.91
C HIS A 165 -10.06 5.59 6.67
N ALA A 166 -8.87 5.97 7.15
CA ALA A 166 -8.67 7.19 7.90
C ALA A 166 -9.08 8.43 7.09
N LEU A 167 -8.69 8.52 5.82
CA LEU A 167 -9.05 9.61 4.92
C LEU A 167 -10.55 9.63 4.62
N THR A 168 -11.15 8.47 4.38
CA THR A 168 -12.60 8.35 4.16
C THR A 168 -13.39 8.91 5.34
N ASP A 169 -12.99 8.55 6.56
CA ASP A 169 -13.63 9.03 7.79
C ASP A 169 -13.35 10.52 8.05
N VAL A 170 -12.08 10.94 8.13
CA VAL A 170 -11.76 12.33 8.54
C VAL A 170 -12.18 13.38 7.52
N LEU A 171 -12.15 13.05 6.22
CA LEU A 171 -12.57 13.96 5.15
C LEU A 171 -14.05 13.78 4.76
N GLN A 172 -14.74 12.80 5.36
CA GLN A 172 -16.14 12.47 5.06
C GLN A 172 -16.36 12.16 3.57
N LEU A 173 -15.46 11.35 3.00
CA LEU A 173 -15.52 10.98 1.58
C LEU A 173 -16.71 10.05 1.32
N ALA A 174 -17.37 10.23 0.18
CA ALA A 174 -18.49 9.39 -0.20
C ALA A 174 -18.01 8.01 -0.71
N VAL A 175 -18.48 6.95 -0.06
CA VAL A 175 -18.29 5.55 -0.49
C VAL A 175 -19.65 4.91 -0.69
N THR A 176 -19.97 4.56 -1.95
CA THR A 176 -21.28 3.95 -2.32
C THR A 176 -21.18 2.45 -2.61
N GLY A 177 -20.01 1.85 -2.40
CA GLY A 177 -19.71 0.44 -2.63
C GLY A 177 -19.12 -0.21 -1.38
N LYS A 178 -18.33 -1.27 -1.56
CA LYS A 178 -17.51 -1.85 -0.48
C LYS A 178 -16.35 -0.91 -0.17
N GLU A 179 -16.26 -0.43 1.06
CA GLU A 179 -15.16 0.44 1.49
C GLU A 179 -13.82 -0.27 1.37
N GLU A 180 -13.73 -1.52 1.82
CA GLU A 180 -12.54 -2.40 1.69
C GLU A 180 -11.96 -2.43 0.27
N ASP A 181 -12.80 -2.63 -0.74
CA ASP A 181 -12.34 -2.63 -2.13
C ASP A 181 -11.89 -1.22 -2.57
N ALA A 182 -12.57 -0.17 -2.09
CA ALA A 182 -12.21 1.21 -2.43
C ALA A 182 -10.86 1.60 -1.80
N VAL A 183 -10.58 1.20 -0.56
CA VAL A 183 -9.32 1.51 0.12
C VAL A 183 -8.16 0.60 -0.35
N ASP A 184 -8.44 -0.62 -0.82
CA ASP A 184 -7.48 -1.43 -1.58
C ASP A 184 -7.11 -0.76 -2.91
N ASP A 185 -8.12 -0.24 -3.62
CA ASP A 185 -7.90 0.52 -4.85
C ASP A 185 -7.05 1.76 -4.56
N PHE A 186 -7.34 2.50 -3.48
CA PHE A 186 -6.57 3.66 -3.03
C PHE A 186 -5.10 3.31 -2.78
N ALA A 187 -4.84 2.29 -1.96
CA ALA A 187 -3.49 1.85 -1.66
C ALA A 187 -2.75 1.47 -2.95
N SER A 188 -3.43 0.72 -3.83
CA SER A 188 -2.86 0.31 -5.11
C SER A 188 -2.50 1.49 -6.00
N ILE A 189 -3.44 2.40 -6.30
CA ILE A 189 -3.20 3.51 -7.22
C ILE A 189 -2.18 4.53 -6.70
N LEU A 190 -2.13 4.75 -5.38
CA LEU A 190 -1.19 5.70 -4.77
C LEU A 190 0.23 5.15 -4.78
N LEU A 191 0.39 3.85 -4.56
CA LEU A 191 1.68 3.16 -4.62
C LEU A 191 2.18 2.94 -6.04
N LEU A 192 1.27 2.70 -7.00
CA LEU A 192 1.63 2.37 -8.38
C LEU A 192 2.34 3.51 -9.11
N ASN A 193 3.66 3.44 -9.16
CA ASN A 193 4.55 4.32 -9.93
C ASN A 193 5.21 3.54 -11.08
N GLU A 194 5.13 4.08 -12.30
CA GLU A 194 5.51 3.35 -13.53
C GLU A 194 6.99 2.97 -13.56
N ASN A 195 7.84 3.81 -12.98
CA ASN A 195 9.29 3.67 -12.99
C ASN A 195 9.87 3.08 -11.70
N ASP A 196 9.03 2.63 -10.78
CA ASP A 196 9.47 2.11 -9.48
C ASP A 196 9.21 0.61 -9.36
N SER A 197 10.28 -0.19 -9.43
CA SER A 197 10.18 -1.65 -9.26
C SER A 197 9.83 -2.05 -7.82
N ILE A 198 9.99 -1.16 -6.84
CA ILE A 198 9.57 -1.40 -5.46
C ILE A 198 8.06 -1.23 -5.34
N ALA A 199 7.46 -0.25 -6.00
CA ALA A 199 6.01 -0.13 -6.10
C ALA A 199 5.36 -1.43 -6.62
N ASP A 200 5.92 -1.99 -7.68
CA ASP A 200 5.47 -3.28 -8.24
C ASP A 200 5.52 -4.41 -7.21
N ARG A 201 6.63 -4.50 -6.48
CA ARG A 201 6.82 -5.49 -5.42
C ARG A 201 5.81 -5.33 -4.30
N ILE A 202 5.49 -4.09 -3.90
CA ILE A 202 4.48 -3.85 -2.87
C ILE A 202 3.14 -4.45 -3.32
N ILE A 203 2.69 -4.15 -4.54
CA ILE A 203 1.40 -4.66 -5.04
C ILE A 203 1.42 -6.19 -5.18
N LEU A 204 2.48 -6.76 -5.76
CA LEU A 204 2.56 -8.20 -5.99
C LEU A 204 2.66 -8.98 -4.68
N ASN A 205 3.54 -8.60 -3.76
CA ASN A 205 3.68 -9.29 -2.47
C ASN A 205 2.39 -9.19 -1.65
N SER A 206 1.71 -8.05 -1.70
CA SER A 206 0.44 -7.86 -0.99
C SER A 206 -0.67 -8.71 -1.60
N SER A 207 -0.75 -8.77 -2.94
CA SER A 207 -1.69 -9.65 -3.63
C SER A 207 -1.47 -11.11 -3.25
N ILE A 208 -0.22 -11.57 -3.20
CA ILE A 208 0.18 -12.91 -2.77
C ILE A 208 -0.23 -13.17 -1.32
N PHE A 209 0.06 -12.21 -0.44
CA PHE A 209 -0.27 -12.32 0.98
C PHE A 209 -1.78 -12.50 1.19
N PHE A 210 -2.61 -11.66 0.56
CA PHE A 210 -4.07 -11.76 0.67
C PHE A 210 -4.63 -13.03 0.03
N PHE A 211 -4.06 -13.46 -1.10
CA PHE A 211 -4.42 -14.74 -1.72
C PHE A 211 -4.15 -15.93 -0.79
N ALA A 212 -2.99 -15.93 -0.12
CA ALA A 212 -2.58 -17.03 0.75
C ALA A 212 -3.36 -17.08 2.06
N ASN A 213 -3.70 -15.91 2.61
CA ASN A 213 -4.21 -15.73 3.98
C ASN A 213 -5.71 -15.42 4.08
N SER A 214 -6.47 -15.40 2.98
CA SER A 214 -7.92 -15.23 3.11
C SER A 214 -8.59 -16.46 3.72
N ALA A 215 -9.33 -16.23 4.81
CA ALA A 215 -10.47 -17.05 5.11
C ALA A 215 -11.61 -16.46 4.26
N ASP A 216 -11.95 -17.10 3.13
CA ASP A 216 -13.00 -16.62 2.24
C ASP A 216 -14.38 -16.73 2.94
N ILE A 217 -14.66 -15.80 3.84
CA ILE A 217 -15.86 -15.73 4.67
C ILE A 217 -16.90 -14.87 3.93
N TYR A 218 -18.05 -15.46 3.62
CA TYR A 218 -19.05 -14.84 2.73
C TYR A 218 -19.63 -13.51 3.24
N TRP A 219 -19.75 -13.36 4.57
CA TRP A 219 -20.29 -12.17 5.23
C TRP A 219 -19.20 -11.22 5.74
N ASP A 220 -17.93 -11.49 5.41
CA ASP A 220 -16.84 -10.58 5.69
C ASP A 220 -16.98 -9.32 4.84
N GLU A 221 -16.57 -8.18 5.39
CA GLU A 221 -16.52 -6.91 4.66
C GLU A 221 -15.42 -6.93 3.61
N HIS A 222 -14.35 -7.70 3.86
CA HIS A 222 -13.28 -7.91 2.90
C HIS A 222 -13.73 -8.81 1.76
N SER A 223 -13.37 -8.43 0.53
CA SER A 223 -13.48 -9.34 -0.61
C SER A 223 -12.61 -10.58 -0.41
N PHE A 224 -13.05 -11.70 -0.99
CA PHE A 224 -12.29 -12.96 -0.98
C PHE A 224 -10.85 -12.74 -1.43
N GLY A 225 -9.89 -13.46 -0.87
CA GLY A 225 -8.46 -13.21 -1.14
C GLY A 225 -8.11 -13.34 -2.61
N LYS A 226 -8.78 -14.25 -3.32
CA LYS A 226 -8.67 -14.37 -4.78
C LYS A 226 -9.18 -13.13 -5.51
N GLN A 227 -10.29 -12.55 -5.06
CA GLN A 227 -10.84 -11.35 -5.68
C GLN A 227 -9.92 -10.15 -5.44
N ARG A 228 -9.40 -9.98 -4.21
CA ARG A 228 -8.38 -8.96 -3.91
C ARG A 228 -7.15 -9.13 -4.78
N PHE A 229 -6.62 -10.35 -4.89
CA PHE A 229 -5.50 -10.68 -5.77
C PHE A 229 -5.74 -10.21 -7.21
N TYR A 230 -6.83 -10.68 -7.83
CA TYR A 230 -7.14 -10.33 -9.23
C TYR A 230 -7.45 -8.85 -9.44
N ASN A 231 -8.02 -8.15 -8.46
CA ASN A 231 -8.21 -6.70 -8.52
C ASN A 231 -6.87 -5.97 -8.55
N MET A 232 -5.97 -6.29 -7.62
CA MET A 232 -4.66 -5.65 -7.51
C MET A 232 -3.79 -5.89 -8.75
N ILE A 233 -3.70 -7.14 -9.24
CA ILE A 233 -2.91 -7.43 -10.45
C ILE A 233 -3.54 -6.84 -11.72
N CYS A 234 -4.86 -6.63 -11.76
CA CYS A 234 -5.51 -5.92 -12.85
C CYS A 234 -5.17 -4.42 -12.83
N LEU A 235 -5.09 -3.77 -11.67
CA LEU A 235 -4.63 -2.39 -11.57
C LEU A 235 -3.15 -2.24 -11.98
N LEU A 236 -2.29 -3.18 -11.54
CA LEU A 236 -0.88 -3.23 -11.95
C LEU A 236 -0.74 -3.39 -13.46
N TYR A 237 -1.42 -4.39 -14.05
CA TYR A 237 -1.44 -4.60 -15.49
C TYR A 237 -2.01 -3.41 -16.26
N GLY A 238 -3.13 -2.85 -15.79
CA GLY A 238 -3.83 -1.74 -16.42
C GLY A 238 -3.02 -0.45 -16.49
N LYS A 239 -2.14 -0.22 -15.51
CA LYS A 239 -1.23 0.93 -15.51
C LYS A 239 -0.20 0.84 -16.64
N SER A 240 0.48 -0.30 -16.77
CA SER A 240 1.51 -0.48 -17.80
C SER A 240 1.42 -1.88 -18.45
N PRO A 241 0.47 -2.09 -19.39
CA PRO A 241 0.23 -3.40 -20.00
C PRO A 241 1.45 -4.02 -20.69
N ASP A 242 2.31 -3.19 -21.27
CA ASP A 242 3.53 -3.63 -21.95
C ASP A 242 4.56 -4.20 -20.96
N LYS A 243 4.69 -3.57 -19.79
CA LYS A 243 5.61 -4.00 -18.72
C LYS A 243 5.19 -5.32 -18.09
N TYR A 244 3.88 -5.56 -17.97
CA TYR A 244 3.32 -6.77 -17.34
C TYR A 244 2.58 -7.67 -18.33
N ALA A 245 3.03 -7.73 -19.58
CA ALA A 245 2.37 -8.53 -20.63
C ALA A 245 2.15 -10.01 -20.24
N SER A 246 3.00 -10.56 -19.36
CA SER A 246 2.85 -11.91 -18.81
C SER A 246 1.57 -12.12 -17.99
N LEU A 247 1.05 -11.08 -17.32
CA LEU A 247 -0.18 -11.17 -16.53
C LEU A 247 -1.44 -11.32 -17.39
N LYS A 248 -1.34 -11.07 -18.70
CA LYS A 248 -2.50 -11.12 -19.60
C LYS A 248 -3.15 -12.51 -19.61
N SER A 249 -2.36 -13.59 -19.57
CA SER A 249 -2.91 -14.95 -19.53
C SER A 249 -3.67 -15.24 -18.24
N ASP A 250 -3.20 -14.71 -17.11
CA ASP A 250 -3.83 -14.92 -15.80
C ASP A 250 -5.10 -14.09 -15.62
N LEU A 251 -5.16 -12.92 -16.26
CA LEU A 251 -6.32 -12.02 -16.24
C LEU A 251 -7.40 -12.43 -17.26
N GLU A 252 -7.11 -13.36 -18.17
CA GLU A 252 -8.01 -13.83 -19.22
C GLU A 252 -8.75 -12.66 -19.92
N GLY A 253 -10.07 -12.75 -20.09
CA GLY A 253 -10.89 -11.69 -20.69
C GLY A 253 -11.01 -10.42 -19.84
N ARG A 254 -10.54 -10.39 -18.59
CA ARG A 254 -10.53 -9.16 -17.77
C ARG A 254 -9.41 -8.22 -18.21
N ALA A 255 -8.31 -8.74 -18.76
CA ALA A 255 -7.15 -7.94 -19.18
C ALA A 255 -7.55 -6.75 -20.07
N ASP A 256 -8.49 -6.93 -20.97
CA ASP A 256 -8.98 -5.91 -21.91
C ASP A 256 -9.65 -4.70 -21.22
N ARG A 257 -10.10 -4.86 -19.97
CA ARG A 257 -10.75 -3.79 -19.18
C ARG A 257 -9.83 -3.18 -18.13
N CYS A 258 -8.72 -3.83 -17.80
CA CYS A 258 -7.85 -3.41 -16.70
C CYS A 258 -7.28 -2.00 -16.86
N HIS A 259 -6.94 -1.58 -18.08
CA HIS A 259 -6.50 -0.21 -18.34
C HIS A 259 -7.58 0.82 -17.96
N ASN A 260 -8.82 0.58 -18.38
CA ASN A 260 -9.94 1.45 -18.06
C ASN A 260 -10.29 1.39 -16.56
N GLU A 261 -10.19 0.22 -15.93
CA GLU A 261 -10.37 0.08 -14.48
C GLU A 261 -9.34 0.94 -13.73
N TYR A 262 -8.05 0.85 -14.06
CA TYR A 262 -7.00 1.69 -13.46
C TYR A 262 -7.30 3.19 -13.59
N GLN A 263 -7.59 3.66 -14.80
CA GLN A 263 -7.91 5.08 -15.05
C GLN A 263 -9.18 5.54 -14.31
N GLN A 264 -10.19 4.67 -14.22
CA GLN A 264 -11.40 4.97 -13.48
C GLN A 264 -11.14 5.11 -11.98
N LYS A 265 -10.37 4.19 -11.38
CA LYS A 265 -10.02 4.25 -9.94
C LYS A 265 -9.17 5.46 -9.63
N LEU A 266 -8.15 5.72 -10.45
CA LEU A 266 -7.32 6.91 -10.37
C LEU A 266 -8.19 8.17 -10.38
N SER A 267 -8.97 8.39 -11.44
CA SER A 267 -9.80 9.59 -11.56
C SER A 267 -10.86 9.75 -10.46
N SER A 268 -11.34 8.64 -9.88
CA SER A 268 -12.34 8.67 -8.82
C SER A 268 -11.75 9.15 -7.50
N TRP A 269 -10.62 8.56 -7.08
CA TRP A 269 -9.88 9.07 -5.92
C TRP A 269 -9.38 10.49 -6.15
N GLN A 270 -9.08 10.86 -7.41
CA GLN A 270 -8.75 12.24 -7.76
C GLN A 270 -9.85 13.24 -7.50
N ARG A 271 -11.08 12.91 -7.89
CA ARG A 271 -12.22 13.77 -7.60
C ARG A 271 -12.59 13.80 -6.12
N LEU A 272 -12.37 12.71 -5.38
CA LEU A 272 -12.68 12.65 -3.95
C LEU A 272 -11.73 13.52 -3.13
N LEU A 273 -10.42 13.51 -3.44
CA LEU A 273 -9.41 14.18 -2.64
C LEU A 273 -9.17 15.64 -3.04
N ALA A 274 -9.40 16.02 -4.31
CA ALA A 274 -9.14 17.38 -4.80
C ALA A 274 -9.75 18.49 -3.93
N PRO A 275 -11.03 18.43 -3.48
CA PRO A 275 -11.62 19.47 -2.62
C PRO A 275 -10.94 19.65 -1.26
N HIS A 276 -10.05 18.73 -0.89
CA HIS A 276 -9.31 18.72 0.36
C HIS A 276 -7.82 19.04 0.16
N SER A 277 -7.36 19.39 -1.05
CA SER A 277 -5.97 19.81 -1.28
C SER A 277 -5.71 21.22 -0.73
N LEU A 278 -4.56 21.40 -0.08
CA LEU A 278 -4.07 22.71 0.39
C LEU A 278 -3.68 23.64 -0.78
N ASN A 279 -3.44 23.07 -1.97
CA ASN A 279 -3.03 23.81 -3.16
C ASN A 279 -4.21 24.33 -3.99
N ASP A 280 -5.45 23.94 -3.68
CA ASP A 280 -6.67 24.38 -4.36
C ASP A 280 -7.09 25.79 -3.91
N SER A 281 -6.24 26.78 -4.24
CA SER A 281 -6.73 28.14 -4.48
C SER A 281 -7.44 28.18 -5.84
N PRO A 282 -8.52 28.97 -6.05
CA PRO A 282 -9.39 28.88 -7.24
C PRO A 282 -8.77 29.29 -8.60
N SER A 283 -7.44 29.26 -8.79
CA SER A 283 -6.77 29.95 -9.89
C SER A 283 -5.69 29.17 -10.66
N SER A 284 -5.64 27.84 -10.63
CA SER A 284 -4.71 27.12 -11.52
C SER A 284 -5.20 25.75 -11.97
N GLN A 285 -6.22 25.73 -12.83
CA GLN A 285 -6.40 24.60 -13.75
C GLN A 285 -5.47 24.78 -14.95
N THR A 286 -4.39 24.01 -15.00
CA THR A 286 -3.68 23.73 -16.26
C THR A 286 -3.56 22.24 -16.43
N SER A 287 -4.12 21.76 -17.55
CA SER A 287 -4.05 20.39 -18.05
C SER A 287 -2.59 19.97 -18.30
N GLY A 288 -2.06 19.08 -17.48
CA GLY A 288 -0.82 18.37 -17.71
C GLY A 288 -1.04 16.87 -17.55
N SER A 289 -0.62 16.06 -18.53
CA SER A 289 -0.50 14.61 -18.38
C SER A 289 0.55 14.32 -17.31
N HIS A 290 0.14 13.87 -16.14
CA HIS A 290 1.04 13.50 -15.05
C HIS A 290 0.76 12.04 -14.68
N ASP A 291 1.78 11.19 -14.86
CA ASP A 291 1.74 9.80 -14.47
C ASP A 291 1.89 9.69 -12.95
N GLY A 292 0.77 9.48 -12.28
CA GLY A 292 0.68 9.30 -10.83
C GLY A 292 -0.10 10.40 -10.13
N ILE A 293 -0.63 10.06 -8.95
CA ILE A 293 -1.33 10.98 -8.09
C ILE A 293 -0.36 12.07 -7.59
N ARG A 294 -0.65 13.32 -7.94
CA ARG A 294 -0.22 14.53 -7.23
C ARG A 294 -1.49 15.34 -6.96
N TRP A 295 -1.76 15.62 -5.68
CA TRP A 295 -2.84 16.49 -5.21
C TRP A 295 -2.32 17.90 -4.91
#